data_AF-A0A8H7UZ85-F1
#
_entry.id   AF-A0A8H7UZ85-F1
#
_cell.length_a   1.000
_cell.length_b   1.000
_cell.length_c   1.000
_cell.angle_alpha   90.00
_cell.angle_beta   90.00
_cell.angle_gamma   90.00
#
_symmetry.space_group_name_H-M   'P 1'
#
loop_
_entity.id
_entity.type
_entity.pdbx_description
1 polymer ?
#
loop_
_entity_poly.entity_id
_entity_poly.type
_entity_poly.pdbx_seq_one_letter_code
_entity_poly.pdbx_strand_id
1 'polypeptide(L)'
;MLNNDMDPIAFFDHLAATSQSSSEDEMRTIYRAVEKQQNTINNNKQLLNSRSLETIKPVKKEGDEEEEEEEEEEIDLISSRQSQKSFTSKWYELVASYRLEKQDLSQHLKDQLMALEEIEEHFDKANIDLHSKIEHSYHEISMNIINHQQHIIVEKQQFQKEQNIIKEIRKFQEEKIKLNVGGQLFETSLTTLRKDPNSMLASMFSEDQTILPDADNSYFIDRDSTYFRLVLNYLRDLRIPANIVEDPKIMDELMQEARFYKLNDLLKLRWNNLPVITQDELHHLYPLPPRNVNEIIIYRPTIFQLQKKNLSNLDFSHYHIDPRSCFKDSYLENCKFYDARFGFDFDHQVDFTYTYLVGATFPKEGTNNRASGVEIKMDGAILSENAEDMFP
;
A
#
# COMPACT_ATOMS: atom_id res chain seq x y z
N MET A 1 7.96 41.31 -34.56
CA MET A 1 9.02 40.37 -34.99
C MET A 1 9.78 39.95 -33.74
N LEU A 2 10.01 38.64 -33.60
CA LEU A 2 10.88 37.96 -32.63
C LEU A 2 10.35 37.95 -31.18
N ASN A 3 10.28 36.84 -30.43
CA ASN A 3 10.60 35.44 -30.70
C ASN A 3 9.79 34.56 -29.73
N ASN A 4 9.08 33.58 -30.29
CA ASN A 4 8.62 32.38 -29.61
C ASN A 4 9.82 31.44 -29.52
N ASP A 5 10.57 31.45 -28.41
CA ASP A 5 11.48 30.36 -28.04
C ASP A 5 11.93 30.56 -26.58
N MET A 6 11.06 30.18 -25.64
CA MET A 6 11.50 29.80 -24.30
C MET A 6 10.91 28.43 -24.03
N ASP A 7 11.79 27.45 -23.91
CA ASP A 7 11.46 26.04 -23.70
C ASP A 7 10.69 25.87 -22.38
N PRO A 8 9.43 25.37 -22.40
CA PRO A 8 8.61 25.18 -21.22
C PRO A 8 9.28 24.32 -20.14
N ILE A 9 10.18 23.41 -20.54
CA ILE A 9 10.86 22.48 -19.62
C ILE A 9 11.88 23.22 -18.76
N ALA A 10 12.61 24.19 -19.33
CA ALA A 10 13.59 24.99 -18.60
C ALA A 10 12.95 25.91 -17.54
N PHE A 11 11.70 26.34 -17.76
CA PHE A 11 10.94 27.13 -16.79
C PHE A 11 10.48 26.28 -15.60
N PHE A 12 10.04 25.04 -15.85
CA PHE A 12 9.59 24.13 -14.79
C PHE A 12 10.74 23.54 -13.97
N ASP A 13 11.90 23.28 -14.58
CA ASP A 13 13.10 22.80 -13.85
C ASP A 13 13.66 23.88 -12.91
N HIS A 14 13.59 25.15 -13.29
CA HIS A 14 13.99 26.28 -12.44
C HIS A 14 13.01 26.50 -11.26
N LEU A 15 11.73 26.18 -11.42
CA LEU A 15 10.70 26.24 -10.36
C LEU A 15 10.77 25.03 -9.41
N ALA A 16 11.11 23.85 -9.94
CA ALA A 16 11.31 22.63 -9.16
C ALA A 16 12.57 22.71 -8.27
N ALA A 17 13.64 23.36 -8.74
CA ALA A 17 14.87 23.58 -7.97
C ALA A 17 14.67 24.52 -6.75
N THR A 18 13.67 25.40 -6.78
CA THR A 18 13.38 26.37 -5.72
C THR A 18 12.34 25.91 -4.67
N SER A 19 11.69 24.75 -4.85
CA SER A 19 10.49 24.37 -4.08
C SER A 19 10.64 23.20 -3.10
N GLN A 20 11.85 22.67 -2.90
CA GLN A 20 12.10 21.64 -1.89
C GLN A 20 12.49 22.27 -0.54
N SER A 21 11.50 22.75 0.23
CA SER A 21 11.40 22.58 1.70
C SER A 21 10.42 23.53 2.41
N SER A 22 9.72 24.45 1.73
CA SER A 22 8.91 25.51 2.41
C SER A 22 7.39 25.46 2.13
N SER A 23 6.92 24.64 1.18
CA SER A 23 5.61 24.87 0.55
C SER A 23 4.38 24.34 1.30
N GLU A 24 4.51 23.37 2.20
CA GLU A 24 3.35 22.86 2.97
C GLU A 24 2.93 23.81 4.10
N ASP A 25 3.90 24.45 4.78
CA ASP A 25 3.63 25.42 5.83
C ASP A 25 3.21 26.78 5.26
N GLU A 26 3.72 27.16 4.08
CA GLU A 26 3.24 28.33 3.34
C GLU A 26 1.80 28.14 2.84
N MET A 27 1.45 26.97 2.29
CA MET A 27 0.08 26.64 1.87
C MET A 27 -0.91 26.65 3.05
N ARG A 28 -0.53 26.14 4.22
CA ARG A 28 -1.36 26.20 5.44
C ARG A 28 -1.51 27.62 5.98
N THR A 29 -0.47 28.44 5.83
CA THR A 29 -0.51 29.86 6.22
C THR A 29 -1.42 30.66 5.28
N ILE A 30 -1.37 30.38 3.97
CA ILE A 30 -2.25 30.99 2.97
C ILE A 30 -3.70 30.56 3.20
N TYR A 31 -3.97 29.28 3.47
CA TYR A 31 -5.33 28.81 3.78
C TYR A 31 -5.91 29.48 5.03
N ARG A 32 -5.12 29.62 6.10
CA ARG A 32 -5.53 30.34 7.32
C ARG A 32 -5.70 31.85 7.11
N ALA A 33 -4.92 32.45 6.21
CA ALA A 33 -5.06 33.86 5.85
C ALA A 33 -6.34 34.11 5.05
N VAL A 34 -6.67 33.22 4.11
CA VAL A 34 -7.92 33.25 3.32
C VAL A 34 -9.14 33.05 4.21
N GLU A 35 -9.09 32.12 5.17
CA GLU A 35 -10.20 31.88 6.11
C GLU A 35 -10.43 33.07 7.07
N LYS A 36 -9.36 33.76 7.50
CA LYS A 36 -9.46 35.02 8.26
C LYS A 36 -10.00 36.18 7.41
N GLN A 37 -9.64 36.26 6.13
CA GLN A 37 -10.18 37.25 5.20
C GLN A 37 -11.67 37.02 4.93
N GLN A 38 -12.09 35.76 4.74
CA GLN A 38 -13.49 35.39 4.55
C GLN A 38 -14.35 35.76 5.77
N ASN A 39 -13.83 35.55 6.99
CA ASN A 39 -14.51 35.93 8.23
C ASN A 39 -14.56 37.45 8.45
N THR A 40 -13.55 38.19 7.99
CA THR A 40 -13.56 39.66 8.02
C THR A 40 -14.54 40.24 6.99
N ILE A 41 -14.66 39.61 5.82
CA ILE A 41 -15.64 39.96 4.79
C ILE A 41 -17.07 39.66 5.26
N ASN A 42 -17.29 38.54 5.96
CA ASN A 42 -18.60 38.20 6.54
C ASN A 42 -18.99 39.12 7.70
N ASN A 43 -18.05 39.51 8.57
CA ASN A 43 -18.28 40.51 9.60
C ASN A 43 -18.54 41.92 9.02
N ASN A 44 -17.85 42.29 7.94
CA ASN A 44 -18.08 43.56 7.24
C ASN A 44 -19.44 43.56 6.51
N LYS A 45 -19.87 42.43 5.94
CA LYS A 45 -21.24 42.27 5.40
C LYS A 45 -22.32 42.39 6.48
N GLN A 46 -22.07 41.89 7.70
CA GLN A 46 -22.97 42.11 8.84
C GLN A 46 -22.99 43.57 9.33
N LEU A 47 -21.84 44.27 9.31
CA LEU A 47 -21.73 45.70 9.65
C LEU A 47 -22.34 46.65 8.59
N LEU A 48 -22.32 46.26 7.31
CA LEU A 48 -22.99 46.99 6.22
C LEU A 48 -24.51 46.77 6.23
N ASN A 49 -24.97 45.57 6.58
CA ASN A 49 -26.41 45.31 6.79
C ASN A 49 -26.97 45.99 8.05
N SER A 50 -26.18 46.18 9.11
CA SER A 50 -26.61 46.92 10.30
C SER A 50 -26.53 48.43 10.16
N ARG A 51 -25.64 48.97 9.31
CA ARG A 51 -25.58 50.41 8.98
C ARG A 51 -26.62 50.88 7.98
N SER A 52 -27.17 49.98 7.16
CA SER A 52 -28.20 50.33 6.16
C SER A 52 -29.61 50.53 6.74
N LEU A 53 -29.78 50.43 8.07
CA LEU A 53 -31.05 50.67 8.78
C LEU A 53 -30.98 51.78 9.85
N GLU A 54 -29.83 52.45 10.04
CA GLU A 54 -29.69 53.55 11.00
C GLU A 54 -29.01 54.78 10.36
N THR A 55 -29.73 55.50 9.50
CA THR A 55 -29.61 56.93 9.09
C THR A 55 -30.21 57.02 7.69
N ILE A 56 -31.47 57.42 7.52
CA ILE A 56 -31.90 58.82 7.53
C ILE A 56 -33.18 58.92 8.36
N LYS A 57 -33.10 59.65 9.48
CA LYS A 57 -34.28 60.14 10.20
C LYS A 57 -35.04 61.09 9.27
N PRO A 58 -36.39 61.11 9.28
CA PRO A 58 -37.12 62.21 8.66
C PRO A 58 -36.68 63.50 9.38
N VAL A 59 -36.06 64.42 8.64
CA VAL A 59 -35.89 65.78 9.13
C VAL A 59 -37.30 66.33 9.31
N LYS A 60 -37.66 66.59 10.58
CA LYS A 60 -38.81 67.40 10.93
C LYS A 60 -38.71 68.72 10.16
N LYS A 61 -39.69 69.01 9.31
CA LYS A 61 -40.07 70.41 9.05
C LYS A 61 -40.91 70.85 10.26
N GLU A 62 -40.23 71.23 11.34
CA GLU A 62 -40.71 72.29 12.23
C GLU A 62 -40.02 73.56 11.71
N GLY A 63 -40.83 74.52 11.28
CA GLY A 63 -40.40 75.67 10.52
C GLY A 63 -41.62 76.15 9.78
N ASP A 64 -42.46 76.88 10.52
CA ASP A 64 -43.52 77.72 10.00
C ASP A 64 -43.00 78.48 8.78
N GLU A 65 -43.40 78.05 7.59
CA GLU A 65 -43.49 78.97 6.46
C GLU A 65 -44.91 79.50 6.54
N GLU A 66 -45.03 80.58 7.32
CA GLU A 66 -46.10 81.55 7.17
C GLU A 66 -46.31 81.74 5.66
N GLU A 67 -47.48 81.32 5.18
CA GLU A 67 -48.04 81.91 3.98
C GLU A 67 -48.18 83.40 4.31
N GLU A 68 -47.15 84.20 4.01
CA GLU A 68 -47.32 85.62 3.80
C GLU A 68 -48.25 85.73 2.58
N GLU A 69 -49.55 85.66 2.85
CA GLU A 69 -50.54 86.42 2.10
C GLU A 69 -50.00 87.86 2.13
N GLU A 70 -49.36 88.29 1.04
CA GLU A 70 -49.28 89.71 0.71
C GLU A 70 -50.74 90.18 0.52
N GLU A 71 -51.43 90.45 1.63
CA GLU A 71 -52.53 91.39 1.66
C GLU A 71 -51.95 92.73 1.18
N GLU A 72 -52.10 93.02 -0.11
CA GLU A 72 -51.97 94.39 -0.60
C GLU A 72 -53.04 95.22 0.13
N GLU A 73 -52.63 95.87 1.24
CA GLU A 73 -53.42 96.89 1.92
C GLU A 73 -53.91 97.91 0.88
N GLU A 74 -55.23 97.95 0.69
CA GLU A 74 -55.92 98.95 -0.09
C GLU A 74 -55.78 100.31 0.63
N ILE A 75 -54.68 101.03 0.36
CA ILE A 75 -54.50 102.42 0.80
C ILE A 75 -55.45 103.30 0.00
N ASP A 76 -56.63 103.51 0.56
CA ASP A 76 -57.62 104.45 0.08
C ASP A 76 -57.17 105.88 0.41
N LEU A 77 -56.47 106.54 -0.52
CA LEU A 77 -56.19 107.98 -0.45
C LEU A 77 -56.42 108.69 -1.80
N ILE A 78 -57.67 109.09 -2.00
CA ILE A 78 -58.15 110.37 -2.57
C ILE A 78 -57.34 110.95 -3.76
N SER A 79 -57.90 110.73 -4.95
CA SER A 79 -57.99 111.66 -6.10
C SER A 79 -56.97 112.82 -6.18
N SER A 80 -55.84 112.57 -6.86
CA SER A 80 -55.21 113.57 -7.76
C SER A 80 -54.65 112.87 -9.01
N ARG A 81 -55.60 112.58 -9.91
CA ARG A 81 -55.45 111.82 -11.16
C ARG A 81 -54.62 112.61 -12.17
N GLN A 82 -53.37 112.19 -12.41
CA GLN A 82 -52.80 111.98 -13.76
C GLN A 82 -51.31 111.62 -13.75
N SER A 83 -50.54 112.03 -12.73
CA SER A 83 -49.10 111.71 -12.67
C SER A 83 -48.77 110.38 -11.97
N GLN A 84 -49.58 109.93 -11.00
CA GLN A 84 -49.36 108.64 -10.28
C GLN A 84 -49.78 107.40 -11.09
N LYS A 85 -50.77 107.53 -11.99
CA LYS A 85 -51.23 106.42 -12.85
C LYS A 85 -50.14 105.86 -13.76
N SER A 86 -49.18 106.69 -14.18
CA SER A 86 -48.05 106.26 -15.00
C SER A 86 -47.01 105.45 -14.22
N PHE A 87 -46.91 105.63 -12.90
CA PHE A 87 -45.93 104.95 -12.06
C PHE A 87 -46.48 103.64 -11.53
N THR A 88 -47.74 103.64 -11.07
CA THR A 88 -48.43 102.42 -10.63
C THR A 88 -48.62 101.40 -11.77
N SER A 89 -48.96 101.85 -12.99
CA SER A 89 -49.05 100.96 -14.16
C SER A 89 -47.70 100.30 -14.49
N LYS A 90 -46.60 101.06 -14.46
CA LYS A 90 -45.25 100.53 -14.72
C LYS A 90 -44.77 99.59 -13.62
N TRP A 91 -45.15 99.85 -12.36
CA TRP A 91 -44.85 98.98 -11.23
C TRP A 91 -45.56 97.63 -11.34
N TYR A 92 -46.87 97.62 -11.65
CA TYR A 92 -47.62 96.38 -11.86
C TYR A 92 -47.12 95.59 -13.08
N GLU A 93 -46.73 96.26 -14.17
CA GLU A 93 -46.09 95.59 -15.32
C GLU A 93 -44.74 94.96 -14.95
N LEU A 94 -43.92 95.64 -14.14
CA LEU A 94 -42.63 95.13 -13.67
C LEU A 94 -42.82 93.93 -12.73
N VAL A 95 -43.72 94.03 -11.74
CA VAL A 95 -44.04 92.94 -10.81
C VAL A 95 -44.64 91.74 -11.55
N ALA A 96 -45.53 91.96 -12.53
CA ALA A 96 -46.06 90.90 -13.37
C ALA A 96 -44.96 90.23 -14.21
N SER A 97 -44.03 91.01 -14.78
CA SER A 97 -42.90 90.46 -15.53
C SER A 97 -41.95 89.64 -14.63
N TYR A 98 -41.69 90.10 -13.41
CA TYR A 98 -40.88 89.37 -12.43
C TYR A 98 -41.58 88.10 -11.91
N ARG A 99 -42.90 88.14 -11.67
CA ARG A 99 -43.68 86.95 -11.29
C ARG A 99 -43.64 85.89 -12.39
N LEU A 100 -43.79 86.30 -13.65
CA LEU A 100 -43.68 85.41 -14.81
C LEU A 100 -42.27 84.83 -14.94
N GLU A 101 -41.23 85.65 -14.79
CA GLU A 101 -39.83 85.19 -14.85
C GLU A 101 -39.48 84.25 -13.69
N LYS A 102 -39.96 84.52 -12.47
CA LYS A 102 -39.80 83.64 -11.29
C LYS A 102 -40.53 82.31 -11.49
N GLN A 103 -41.72 82.33 -12.08
CA GLN A 103 -42.49 81.12 -12.38
C GLN A 103 -41.81 80.29 -13.47
N ASP A 104 -41.31 80.93 -14.52
CA ASP A 104 -40.57 80.28 -15.61
C ASP A 104 -39.27 79.65 -15.09
N LEU A 105 -38.51 80.38 -14.26
CA LEU A 105 -37.30 79.87 -13.61
C LEU A 105 -37.61 78.71 -12.65
N SER A 106 -38.70 78.78 -11.89
CA SER A 106 -39.12 77.69 -11.00
C SER A 106 -39.53 76.45 -11.78
N GLN A 107 -40.23 76.61 -12.91
CA GLN A 107 -40.59 75.50 -13.78
C GLN A 107 -39.34 74.88 -14.42
N HIS A 108 -38.41 75.71 -14.90
CA HIS A 108 -37.14 75.24 -15.45
C HIS A 108 -36.33 74.44 -14.43
N LEU A 109 -36.25 74.91 -13.18
CA LEU A 109 -35.58 74.18 -12.09
C LEU A 109 -36.25 72.84 -11.80
N LYS A 110 -37.58 72.77 -11.83
CA LYS A 110 -38.32 71.50 -11.66
C LYS A 110 -38.06 70.53 -12.81
N ASP A 111 -38.07 71.02 -14.05
CA ASP A 111 -37.80 70.19 -15.22
C ASP A 111 -36.35 69.66 -15.21
N GLN A 112 -35.38 70.48 -14.77
CA GLN A 112 -34.00 70.03 -14.57
C GLN A 112 -33.85 69.00 -13.46
N LEU A 113 -34.58 69.16 -12.34
CA LEU A 113 -34.59 68.16 -11.26
C LEU A 113 -35.17 66.82 -11.74
N MET A 114 -36.27 66.83 -12.48
CA MET A 114 -36.83 65.60 -13.06
C MET A 114 -35.87 64.93 -14.04
N ALA A 115 -35.18 65.70 -14.89
CA ALA A 115 -34.18 65.15 -15.80
C ALA A 115 -32.97 64.54 -15.05
N LEU A 116 -32.58 65.11 -13.91
CA LEU A 116 -31.54 64.55 -13.05
C LEU A 116 -31.99 63.24 -12.39
N GLU A 117 -33.23 63.18 -11.89
CA GLU A 117 -33.81 61.96 -11.31
C GLU A 117 -33.87 60.81 -12.35
N GLU A 118 -34.27 61.10 -13.59
CA GLU A 118 -34.28 60.11 -14.68
C GLU A 118 -32.86 59.57 -15.00
N ILE A 119 -31.85 60.45 -14.96
CA ILE A 119 -30.45 60.06 -15.17
C ILE A 119 -29.96 59.17 -14.03
N GLU A 120 -30.31 59.51 -12.78
CA GLU A 120 -29.95 58.73 -11.59
C GLU A 120 -30.59 57.33 -11.65
N GLU A 121 -31.87 57.23 -11.99
CA GLU A 121 -32.55 55.94 -12.15
C GLU A 121 -31.93 55.09 -13.26
N HIS A 122 -31.59 55.70 -14.40
CA HIS A 122 -30.90 55.01 -15.48
C HIS A 122 -29.51 54.52 -15.05
N PHE A 123 -28.76 55.35 -14.32
CA PHE A 123 -27.45 54.98 -13.79
C PHE A 123 -27.56 53.80 -12.82
N ASP A 124 -28.51 53.82 -11.89
CA ASP A 124 -28.73 52.74 -10.94
C ASP A 124 -29.09 51.43 -11.64
N LYS A 125 -29.98 51.48 -12.63
CA LYS A 125 -30.35 50.31 -13.42
C LYS A 125 -29.17 49.73 -14.19
N ALA A 126 -28.37 50.58 -14.84
CA ALA A 126 -27.17 50.17 -15.55
C ALA A 126 -26.12 49.58 -14.59
N ASN A 127 -26.00 50.15 -13.40
CA ASN A 127 -25.09 49.68 -12.37
C ASN A 127 -25.49 48.29 -11.84
N ILE A 128 -26.79 48.08 -11.58
CA ILE A 128 -27.34 46.77 -11.18
C ILE A 128 -27.09 45.71 -12.26
N ASP A 129 -27.37 46.03 -13.53
CA ASP A 129 -27.15 45.11 -14.65
C ASP A 129 -25.66 44.75 -14.81
N LEU A 130 -24.76 45.73 -14.68
CA LEU A 130 -23.32 45.50 -14.72
C LEU A 130 -22.87 44.57 -13.58
N HIS A 131 -23.31 44.81 -12.35
CA HIS A 131 -22.98 43.97 -11.20
C HIS A 131 -23.49 42.53 -11.38
N SER A 132 -24.71 42.37 -11.88
CA SER A 132 -25.29 41.06 -12.18
C SER A 132 -24.48 40.28 -13.23
N LYS A 133 -24.09 40.95 -14.32
CA LYS A 133 -23.23 40.34 -15.37
C LYS A 133 -21.86 39.94 -14.84
N ILE A 134 -21.26 40.80 -14.03
CA ILE A 134 -19.97 40.53 -13.40
C ILE A 134 -20.08 39.31 -12.47
N GLU A 135 -21.09 39.28 -11.60
CA GLU A 135 -21.33 38.17 -10.68
C GLU A 135 -21.55 36.84 -11.42
N HIS A 136 -22.35 36.86 -12.50
CA HIS A 136 -22.56 35.69 -13.34
C HIS A 136 -21.26 35.19 -13.96
N SER A 137 -20.46 36.08 -14.55
CA SER A 137 -19.17 35.73 -15.14
C SER A 137 -18.18 35.16 -14.11
N TYR A 138 -18.11 35.76 -12.92
CA TYR A 138 -17.31 35.22 -11.82
C TYR A 138 -17.79 33.83 -11.39
N HIS A 139 -19.10 33.62 -11.31
CA HIS A 139 -19.67 32.33 -10.95
C HIS A 139 -19.32 31.26 -12.00
N GLU A 140 -19.49 31.55 -13.29
CA GLU A 140 -19.14 30.62 -14.37
C GLU A 140 -17.66 30.24 -14.35
N ILE A 141 -16.76 31.22 -14.24
CA ILE A 141 -15.32 30.96 -14.18
C ILE A 141 -14.98 30.13 -12.94
N SER A 142 -15.57 30.45 -11.78
CA SER A 142 -15.36 29.69 -10.55
C SER A 142 -15.80 28.23 -10.70
N MET A 143 -16.98 27.99 -11.27
CA MET A 143 -17.47 26.64 -11.53
C MET A 143 -16.57 25.88 -12.51
N ASN A 144 -16.11 26.53 -13.58
CA ASN A 144 -15.19 25.92 -14.54
C ASN A 144 -13.85 25.53 -13.90
N ILE A 145 -13.30 26.39 -13.04
CA ILE A 145 -12.06 26.09 -12.30
C ILE A 145 -12.27 24.89 -11.38
N ILE A 146 -13.36 24.85 -10.62
CA ILE A 146 -13.66 23.74 -9.71
C ILE A 146 -13.81 22.43 -10.49
N ASN A 147 -14.56 22.45 -11.59
CA ASN A 147 -14.75 21.27 -12.44
C ASN A 147 -13.42 20.78 -13.03
N HIS A 148 -12.58 21.71 -13.51
CA HIS A 148 -11.27 21.36 -14.05
C HIS A 148 -10.32 20.81 -12.97
N GLN A 149 -10.32 21.39 -11.77
CA GLN A 149 -9.55 20.87 -10.64
C GLN A 149 -10.00 19.45 -10.28
N GLN A 150 -11.30 19.19 -10.23
CA GLN A 150 -11.84 17.85 -9.98
C GLN A 150 -11.40 16.86 -11.05
N HIS A 151 -11.45 17.25 -12.33
CA HIS A 151 -10.98 16.42 -13.44
C HIS A 151 -9.49 16.07 -13.29
N ILE A 152 -8.62 17.06 -13.04
CA ILE A 152 -7.19 16.85 -12.82
C ILE A 152 -6.94 15.91 -11.64
N ILE A 153 -7.69 16.06 -10.54
CA ILE A 153 -7.53 15.19 -9.37
C ILE A 153 -7.83 13.73 -9.73
N VAL A 154 -8.92 13.48 -10.45
CA VAL A 154 -9.30 12.13 -10.89
C VAL A 154 -8.25 11.56 -11.85
N GLU A 155 -7.82 12.35 -12.83
CA GLU A 155 -6.82 11.93 -13.82
C GLU A 155 -5.46 11.63 -13.14
N LYS A 156 -5.03 12.46 -12.19
CA LYS A 156 -3.82 12.23 -11.39
C LYS A 156 -3.91 10.93 -10.58
N GLN A 157 -5.06 10.66 -9.96
CA GLN A 157 -5.27 9.41 -9.24
C GLN A 157 -5.20 8.19 -10.16
N GLN A 158 -5.77 8.30 -11.36
CA GLN A 158 -5.71 7.23 -12.36
C GLN A 158 -4.27 7.00 -12.85
N PHE A 159 -3.57 8.06 -13.23
CA PHE A 159 -2.17 7.99 -13.65
C PHE A 159 -1.28 7.36 -12.57
N GLN A 160 -1.49 7.70 -11.29
CA GLN A 160 -0.75 7.09 -10.19
C GLN A 160 -0.99 5.58 -10.08
N LYS A 161 -2.24 5.12 -10.28
CA LYS A 161 -2.56 3.68 -10.31
C LYS A 161 -1.85 2.98 -11.47
N GLU A 162 -1.89 3.56 -12.66
CA GLU A 162 -1.22 3.03 -13.85
C GLU A 162 0.30 2.97 -13.65
N GLN A 163 0.92 4.01 -13.06
CA GLN A 163 2.33 3.98 -12.72
C GLN A 163 2.68 2.87 -11.74
N ASN A 164 1.86 2.64 -10.72
CA ASN A 164 2.08 1.57 -9.76
C ASN A 164 2.01 0.20 -10.45
N ILE A 165 1.03 -0.01 -11.33
CA ILE A 165 0.91 -1.24 -12.13
C ILE A 165 2.16 -1.45 -12.99
N ILE A 166 2.62 -0.41 -13.69
CA ILE A 166 3.82 -0.49 -14.54
C ILE A 166 5.07 -0.81 -13.71
N LYS A 167 5.21 -0.23 -12.53
CA LYS A 167 6.33 -0.53 -11.61
C LYS A 167 6.31 -1.98 -11.16
N GLU A 168 5.16 -2.50 -10.76
CA GLU A 168 5.01 -3.92 -10.37
C GLU A 168 5.30 -4.86 -11.55
N ILE A 169 4.84 -4.55 -12.76
CA ILE A 169 5.16 -5.34 -13.96
C ILE A 169 6.66 -5.36 -14.22
N ARG A 170 7.34 -4.20 -14.16
CA ARG A 170 8.80 -4.13 -14.36
C ARG A 170 9.55 -4.94 -13.32
N LYS A 171 9.18 -4.81 -12.05
CA LYS A 171 9.77 -5.59 -10.96
C LYS A 171 9.63 -7.10 -11.21
N PHE A 172 8.44 -7.55 -11.61
CA PHE A 172 8.24 -8.97 -11.94
C PHE A 172 9.07 -9.42 -13.15
N GLN A 173 9.22 -8.56 -14.17
CA GLN A 173 10.07 -8.85 -15.34
C GLN A 173 11.55 -8.95 -14.97
N GLU A 174 12.05 -8.08 -14.09
CA GLU A 174 13.43 -8.11 -13.58
C GLU A 174 13.70 -9.33 -12.71
N GLU A 175 12.69 -9.82 -11.97
CA GLU A 175 12.81 -11.05 -11.19
C GLU A 175 12.77 -12.32 -12.06
N LYS A 176 12.30 -12.24 -13.30
CA LYS A 176 12.08 -13.42 -14.15
C LYS A 176 13.40 -14.04 -14.61
N ILE A 177 13.53 -15.34 -14.42
CA ILE A 177 14.73 -16.11 -14.76
C ILE A 177 14.38 -17.38 -15.52
N LYS A 178 15.28 -17.77 -16.43
CA LYS A 178 15.19 -18.97 -17.25
C LYS A 178 16.19 -20.01 -16.77
N LEU A 179 15.74 -21.24 -16.54
CA LEU A 179 16.58 -22.37 -16.19
C LEU A 179 16.44 -23.45 -17.26
N ASN A 180 17.54 -23.97 -17.76
CA ASN A 180 17.56 -25.13 -18.63
C ASN A 180 17.99 -26.35 -17.79
N VAL A 181 17.04 -27.19 -17.40
CA VAL A 181 17.31 -28.36 -16.56
C VAL A 181 17.24 -29.61 -17.42
N GLY A 182 18.37 -30.28 -17.64
CA GLY A 182 18.44 -31.52 -18.44
C GLY A 182 17.92 -31.37 -19.88
N GLY A 183 17.93 -30.16 -20.44
CA GLY A 183 17.38 -29.84 -21.77
C GLY A 183 15.96 -29.27 -21.77
N GLN A 184 15.26 -29.24 -20.64
CA GLN A 184 13.94 -28.64 -20.53
C GLN A 184 14.02 -27.22 -19.94
N LEU A 185 13.39 -26.26 -20.62
CA LEU A 185 13.34 -24.88 -20.17
C LEU A 185 12.23 -24.66 -19.13
N PHE A 186 12.60 -24.03 -18.01
CA PHE A 186 11.71 -23.56 -16.96
C PHE A 186 11.83 -22.04 -16.83
N GLU A 187 10.72 -21.38 -16.55
CA GLU A 187 10.69 -19.96 -16.20
C GLU A 187 10.13 -19.78 -14.80
N THR A 188 10.82 -18.98 -13.98
CA THR A 188 10.41 -18.70 -12.60
C THR A 188 10.93 -17.32 -12.17
N SER A 189 10.76 -16.96 -10.89
CA SER A 189 11.31 -15.73 -10.31
C SER A 189 12.53 -16.01 -9.42
N LEU A 190 13.45 -15.04 -9.32
CA LEU A 190 14.54 -15.04 -8.33
C LEU A 190 14.01 -15.20 -6.90
N THR A 191 12.87 -14.59 -6.60
CA THR A 191 12.17 -14.73 -5.31
C THR A 191 11.77 -16.16 -5.00
N THR A 192 11.42 -16.96 -6.02
CA THR A 192 11.13 -18.39 -5.85
C THR A 192 12.40 -19.20 -5.60
N LEU A 193 13.48 -18.94 -6.36
CA LEU A 193 14.72 -19.71 -6.22
C LEU A 193 15.46 -19.42 -4.92
N ARG A 194 15.32 -18.21 -4.39
CA ARG A 194 15.91 -17.78 -3.10
C ARG A 194 15.02 -18.06 -1.89
N LYS A 195 13.93 -18.82 -2.06
CA LYS A 195 12.97 -19.10 -0.97
C LYS A 195 13.63 -19.82 0.20
N ASP A 196 14.52 -20.77 -0.10
CA ASP A 196 15.43 -21.38 0.89
C ASP A 196 16.83 -20.78 0.71
N PRO A 197 17.28 -19.87 1.60
CA PRO A 197 18.54 -19.14 1.44
C PRO A 197 19.78 -20.04 1.55
N ASN A 198 19.65 -21.25 2.11
CA ASN A 198 20.76 -22.18 2.26
C ASN A 198 20.86 -23.18 1.09
N SER A 199 19.91 -23.12 0.16
CA SER A 199 19.88 -23.99 -1.00
C SER A 199 20.95 -23.65 -2.02
N MET A 200 21.32 -24.64 -2.83
CA MET A 200 22.17 -24.43 -4.01
C MET A 200 21.52 -23.44 -4.98
N LEU A 201 20.20 -23.50 -5.17
CA LEU A 201 19.49 -22.61 -6.09
C LEU A 201 19.58 -21.15 -5.63
N ALA A 202 19.47 -20.89 -4.32
CA ALA A 202 19.66 -19.55 -3.80
C ALA A 202 21.11 -19.06 -4.02
N SER A 203 22.10 -19.90 -3.76
CA SER A 203 23.51 -19.53 -3.91
C SER A 203 23.92 -19.28 -5.36
N MET A 204 23.37 -20.03 -6.33
CA MET A 204 23.59 -19.78 -7.77
C MET A 204 23.20 -18.36 -8.18
N PHE A 205 22.23 -17.75 -7.47
CA PHE A 205 21.72 -16.43 -7.78
C PHE A 205 22.01 -15.39 -6.69
N SER A 206 22.93 -15.63 -5.75
CA SER A 206 23.36 -14.61 -4.76
C SER A 206 24.27 -13.55 -5.39
N GLU A 207 24.54 -12.43 -4.70
CA GLU A 207 25.31 -11.29 -5.24
C GLU A 207 26.76 -11.63 -5.66
N ASP A 208 27.32 -12.74 -5.16
CA ASP A 208 28.68 -13.21 -5.44
C ASP A 208 28.74 -14.17 -6.66
N GLN A 209 28.03 -13.83 -7.73
CA GLN A 209 27.78 -14.75 -8.86
C GLN A 209 29.07 -15.20 -9.56
N THR A 210 29.25 -16.52 -9.65
CA THR A 210 30.30 -17.17 -10.45
C THR A 210 29.77 -17.86 -11.70
N ILE A 211 28.44 -17.95 -11.87
CA ILE A 211 27.80 -18.71 -12.94
C ILE A 211 27.29 -17.75 -14.01
N LEU A 212 27.81 -17.90 -15.22
CA LEU A 212 27.38 -17.12 -16.38
C LEU A 212 26.18 -17.80 -17.05
N PRO A 213 25.19 -17.03 -17.52
CA PRO A 213 24.10 -17.57 -18.32
C PRO A 213 24.59 -17.96 -19.73
N ASP A 214 23.85 -18.85 -20.38
CA ASP A 214 24.02 -19.22 -21.78
C ASP A 214 23.62 -18.09 -22.74
N ALA A 215 23.87 -18.28 -24.03
CA ALA A 215 23.59 -17.29 -25.08
C ALA A 215 22.11 -16.85 -25.17
N ASP A 216 21.17 -17.69 -24.70
CA ASP A 216 19.74 -17.42 -24.64
C ASP A 216 19.29 -16.82 -23.29
N ASN A 217 20.24 -16.47 -22.43
CA ASN A 217 20.06 -15.99 -21.07
C ASN A 217 19.42 -17.02 -20.12
N SER A 218 19.59 -18.31 -20.40
CA SER A 218 19.19 -19.40 -19.51
C SER A 218 20.37 -19.91 -18.67
N TYR A 219 20.08 -20.50 -17.51
CA TYR A 219 21.09 -21.14 -16.66
C TYR A 219 20.95 -22.65 -16.73
N PHE A 220 22.01 -23.32 -17.18
CA PHE A 220 21.99 -24.77 -17.34
C PHE A 220 22.22 -25.53 -16.02
N ILE A 221 21.43 -26.57 -15.81
CA ILE A 221 21.53 -27.50 -14.68
C ILE A 221 21.43 -28.93 -15.23
N ASP A 222 22.48 -29.73 -15.01
CA ASP A 222 22.56 -31.12 -15.48
C ASP A 222 21.81 -32.08 -14.54
N ARG A 223 20.48 -31.99 -14.52
CA ARG A 223 19.56 -32.80 -13.69
C ARG A 223 18.30 -33.19 -14.45
N ASP A 224 17.53 -34.12 -13.90
CA ASP A 224 16.26 -34.57 -14.49
C ASP A 224 15.17 -33.49 -14.34
N SER A 225 14.66 -33.03 -15.48
CA SER A 225 13.62 -32.00 -15.53
C SER A 225 12.28 -32.44 -14.95
N THR A 226 11.98 -33.74 -14.98
CA THR A 226 10.72 -34.33 -14.52
C THR A 226 10.52 -34.08 -13.03
N TYR A 227 11.57 -34.30 -12.25
CA TYR A 227 11.57 -34.15 -10.79
C TYR A 227 11.90 -32.72 -10.36
N PHE A 228 12.66 -31.96 -11.16
CA PHE A 228 12.87 -30.54 -10.92
C PHE A 228 11.55 -29.75 -10.86
N ARG A 229 10.55 -30.12 -11.67
CA ARG A 229 9.21 -29.51 -11.58
C ARG A 229 8.61 -29.60 -10.18
N LEU A 230 8.82 -30.71 -9.47
CA LEU A 230 8.33 -30.91 -8.10
C LEU A 230 9.11 -30.04 -7.11
N VAL A 231 10.43 -29.95 -7.27
CA VAL A 231 11.28 -29.02 -6.50
C VAL A 231 10.80 -27.58 -6.65
N LEU A 232 10.53 -27.16 -7.89
CA LEU A 232 10.07 -25.81 -8.18
C LEU A 232 8.69 -25.53 -7.57
N ASN A 233 7.78 -26.51 -7.60
CA ASN A 233 6.48 -26.40 -6.94
C ASN A 233 6.61 -26.33 -5.41
N TYR A 234 7.56 -27.08 -4.83
CA TYR A 234 7.89 -26.93 -3.40
C TYR A 234 8.37 -25.51 -3.10
N LEU A 235 9.27 -24.92 -3.90
CA LEU A 235 9.75 -23.55 -3.64
C LEU A 235 8.65 -22.49 -3.76
N ARG A 236 7.58 -22.77 -4.51
CA ARG A 236 6.40 -21.89 -4.63
C ARG A 236 5.46 -22.01 -3.42
N ASP A 237 5.13 -23.24 -3.04
CA ASP A 237 4.07 -23.53 -2.07
C ASP A 237 4.59 -23.91 -0.66
N LEU A 238 5.88 -24.22 -0.52
CA LEU A 238 6.53 -24.77 0.67
C LEU A 238 5.86 -26.05 1.22
N ARG A 239 5.33 -26.89 0.33
CA ARG A 239 4.65 -28.15 0.69
C ARG A 239 4.87 -29.26 -0.34
N ILE A 240 4.69 -30.51 0.10
CA ILE A 240 4.64 -31.69 -0.79
C ILE A 240 3.17 -32.09 -0.99
N PRO A 241 2.66 -32.18 -2.23
CA PRO A 241 1.30 -32.66 -2.50
C PRO A 241 1.07 -34.11 -2.02
N ALA A 242 -0.14 -34.42 -1.55
CA ALA A 242 -0.47 -35.74 -0.99
C ALA A 242 -0.24 -36.91 -1.96
N ASN A 243 -0.55 -36.71 -3.24
CA ASN A 243 -0.32 -37.73 -4.28
C ASN A 243 1.16 -38.05 -4.49
N ILE A 244 2.08 -37.14 -4.14
CA ILE A 244 3.52 -37.40 -4.17
C ILE A 244 3.95 -38.16 -2.91
N VAL A 245 3.34 -37.86 -1.75
CA VAL A 245 3.59 -38.57 -0.49
C VAL A 245 3.19 -40.04 -0.57
N GLU A 246 2.11 -40.33 -1.31
CA GLU A 246 1.59 -41.68 -1.48
C GLU A 246 2.36 -42.55 -2.49
N ASP A 247 3.13 -41.95 -3.40
CA ASP A 247 3.95 -42.66 -4.39
C ASP A 247 5.42 -42.75 -3.92
N PRO A 248 5.88 -43.92 -3.43
CA PRO A 248 7.23 -44.06 -2.89
C PRO A 248 8.32 -43.79 -3.93
N LYS A 249 8.07 -44.13 -5.21
CA LYS A 249 9.06 -43.95 -6.27
C LYS A 249 9.27 -42.47 -6.55
N ILE A 250 8.18 -41.72 -6.73
CA ILE A 250 8.27 -40.28 -6.99
C ILE A 250 8.83 -39.54 -5.77
N MET A 251 8.44 -39.96 -4.56
CA MET A 251 9.01 -39.41 -3.32
C MET A 251 10.52 -39.63 -3.26
N ASP A 252 11.03 -40.83 -3.53
CA ASP A 252 12.46 -41.09 -3.46
C ASP A 252 13.25 -40.29 -4.49
N GLU A 253 12.75 -40.15 -5.72
CA GLU A 253 13.35 -39.29 -6.75
C GLU A 253 13.32 -37.80 -6.36
N LEU A 254 12.21 -37.31 -5.78
CA LEU A 254 12.14 -35.95 -5.22
C LEU A 254 13.16 -35.74 -4.10
N MET A 255 13.36 -36.74 -3.23
CA MET A 255 14.36 -36.65 -2.17
C MET A 255 15.80 -36.68 -2.72
N GLN A 256 16.07 -37.38 -3.82
CA GLN A 256 17.36 -37.29 -4.51
C GLN A 256 17.62 -35.88 -5.04
N GLU A 257 16.64 -35.27 -5.71
CA GLU A 257 16.76 -33.88 -6.15
C GLU A 257 16.88 -32.89 -4.98
N ALA A 258 16.11 -33.08 -3.91
CA ALA A 258 16.20 -32.24 -2.71
C ALA A 258 17.61 -32.26 -2.09
N ARG A 259 18.29 -33.42 -2.08
CA ARG A 259 19.69 -33.53 -1.66
C ARG A 259 20.63 -32.79 -2.62
N PHE A 260 20.44 -32.95 -3.93
CA PHE A 260 21.26 -32.26 -4.94
C PHE A 260 21.16 -30.74 -4.80
N TYR A 261 19.95 -30.20 -4.73
CA TYR A 261 19.70 -28.76 -4.59
C TYR A 261 19.92 -28.23 -3.16
N LYS A 262 20.31 -29.09 -2.21
CA LYS A 262 20.55 -28.77 -0.79
C LYS A 262 19.34 -28.14 -0.09
N LEU A 263 18.14 -28.65 -0.39
CA LEU A 263 16.87 -28.20 0.17
C LEU A 263 16.56 -28.97 1.46
N ASN A 264 17.22 -28.59 2.54
CA ASN A 264 17.12 -29.31 3.82
C ASN A 264 15.69 -29.30 4.39
N ASP A 265 14.96 -28.20 4.22
CA ASP A 265 13.58 -28.11 4.71
C ASP A 265 12.64 -29.03 3.93
N LEU A 266 12.86 -29.21 2.63
CA LEU A 266 12.12 -30.19 1.81
C LEU A 266 12.39 -31.62 2.27
N LEU A 267 13.63 -31.96 2.62
CA LEU A 267 13.97 -33.27 3.17
C LEU A 267 13.22 -33.57 4.47
N LYS A 268 13.03 -32.54 5.32
CA LYS A 268 12.28 -32.66 6.57
C LYS A 268 10.78 -32.84 6.34
N LEU A 269 10.21 -32.20 5.32
CA LEU A 269 8.77 -32.28 5.03
C LEU A 269 8.27 -33.72 4.77
N ARG A 270 9.13 -34.63 4.29
CA ARG A 270 8.80 -36.07 4.14
C ARG A 270 8.27 -36.67 5.45
N TRP A 271 8.73 -36.16 6.60
CA TRP A 271 8.48 -36.73 7.92
C TRP A 271 7.36 -36.04 8.69
N ASN A 272 6.86 -34.88 8.24
CA ASN A 272 5.94 -34.03 9.01
C ASN A 272 4.61 -34.69 9.36
N ASN A 273 4.12 -35.61 8.53
CA ASN A 273 2.81 -36.23 8.71
C ASN A 273 2.88 -37.62 9.37
N LEU A 274 4.06 -38.04 9.85
CA LEU A 274 4.19 -39.34 10.49
C LEU A 274 3.63 -39.30 11.92
N PRO A 275 2.91 -40.35 12.36
CA PRO A 275 2.49 -40.51 13.75
C PRO A 275 3.71 -40.45 14.69
N VAL A 276 3.64 -39.57 15.68
CA VAL A 276 4.66 -39.41 16.72
C VAL A 276 4.46 -40.47 17.80
N ILE A 277 5.56 -41.08 18.26
CA ILE A 277 5.58 -41.94 19.45
C ILE A 277 6.35 -41.23 20.55
N THR A 278 5.84 -41.29 21.77
CA THR A 278 6.53 -40.85 22.98
C THR A 278 7.39 -41.96 23.59
N GLN A 279 8.37 -41.60 24.42
CA GLN A 279 9.21 -42.60 25.11
C GLN A 279 8.39 -43.54 26.00
N ASP A 280 7.35 -43.03 26.66
CA ASP A 280 6.49 -43.82 27.53
C ASP A 280 5.66 -44.83 26.73
N GLU A 281 5.12 -44.43 25.57
CA GLU A 281 4.43 -45.34 24.66
C GLU A 281 5.40 -46.40 24.10
N LEU A 282 6.62 -46.01 23.76
CA LEU A 282 7.66 -46.94 23.31
C LEU A 282 7.90 -48.01 24.38
N HIS A 283 8.14 -47.62 25.63
CA HIS A 283 8.38 -48.55 26.74
C HIS A 283 7.16 -49.39 27.10
N HIS A 284 5.96 -48.86 26.90
CA HIS A 284 4.72 -49.61 27.11
C HIS A 284 4.56 -50.72 26.06
N LEU A 285 4.88 -50.42 24.80
CA LEU A 285 4.81 -51.39 23.69
C LEU A 285 5.98 -52.37 23.70
N TYR A 286 7.16 -51.89 24.09
CA TYR A 286 8.42 -52.63 24.06
C TYR A 286 9.13 -52.43 25.41
N PRO A 287 8.83 -53.26 26.42
CA PRO A 287 9.46 -53.12 27.73
C PRO A 287 10.98 -53.31 27.64
N LEU A 288 11.72 -52.47 28.36
CA LEU A 288 13.17 -52.60 28.50
C LEU A 288 13.54 -53.99 29.03
N PRO A 289 14.61 -54.61 28.51
CA PRO A 289 15.13 -55.83 29.09
C PRO A 289 15.58 -55.60 30.54
N PRO A 290 15.37 -56.58 31.45
CA PRO A 290 15.73 -56.42 32.85
C PRO A 290 17.24 -56.21 33.01
N ARG A 291 17.62 -55.22 33.83
CA ARG A 291 19.02 -54.81 34.06
C ARG A 291 19.82 -55.81 34.92
N ASN A 292 19.20 -56.90 35.37
CA ASN A 292 19.80 -57.79 36.36
C ASN A 292 20.66 -58.88 35.72
N VAL A 293 21.91 -58.95 36.19
CA VAL A 293 23.04 -59.70 35.61
C VAL A 293 22.88 -61.23 35.70
N ASN A 294 21.91 -61.70 36.50
CA ASN A 294 21.64 -63.13 36.71
C ASN A 294 20.42 -63.66 35.93
N GLU A 295 19.69 -62.77 35.22
CA GLU A 295 18.69 -63.15 34.21
C GLU A 295 19.29 -63.20 32.79
N ILE A 296 20.62 -63.00 32.70
CA ILE A 296 21.42 -62.76 31.49
C ILE A 296 21.41 -63.86 30.42
N ILE A 297 20.98 -65.07 30.74
CA ILE A 297 21.24 -66.21 29.84
C ILE A 297 20.26 -66.25 28.64
N ILE A 298 19.17 -65.48 28.65
CA ILE A 298 18.16 -65.49 27.56
C ILE A 298 17.68 -64.07 27.24
N TYR A 299 18.56 -63.16 26.82
CA TYR A 299 18.12 -61.87 26.28
C TYR A 299 17.38 -62.10 24.95
N ARG A 300 16.05 -62.15 25.02
CA ARG A 300 15.20 -62.22 23.84
C ARG A 300 15.36 -60.93 23.04
N PRO A 301 15.75 -61.01 21.77
CA PRO A 301 15.70 -59.86 20.89
C PRO A 301 14.28 -59.26 20.84
N THR A 302 14.18 -57.94 20.91
CA THR A 302 12.95 -57.18 20.77
C THR A 302 12.70 -56.94 19.29
N ILE A 303 11.51 -57.34 18.82
CA ILE A 303 11.06 -57.09 17.44
C ILE A 303 10.30 -55.77 17.42
N PHE A 304 10.91 -54.71 16.89
CA PHE A 304 10.23 -53.41 16.73
C PHE A 304 9.40 -53.38 15.45
N GLN A 305 8.13 -52.97 15.55
CA GLN A 305 7.24 -52.71 14.41
C GLN A 305 6.94 -51.21 14.38
N LEU A 306 7.94 -50.42 13.99
CA LEU A 306 7.96 -48.97 14.10
C LEU A 306 8.06 -48.28 12.74
N GLN A 307 7.63 -48.93 11.67
CA GLN A 307 7.56 -48.36 10.31
C GLN A 307 6.59 -47.17 10.20
N LYS A 308 6.93 -46.19 9.35
CA LYS A 308 6.13 -44.98 9.08
C LYS A 308 5.78 -44.19 10.33
N LYS A 309 6.75 -43.99 11.23
CA LYS A 309 6.56 -43.22 12.46
C LYS A 309 7.63 -42.15 12.63
N ASN A 310 7.26 -41.06 13.30
CA ASN A 310 8.23 -40.11 13.78
C ASN A 310 8.75 -40.63 15.13
N LEU A 311 9.99 -41.09 15.12
CA LEU A 311 10.69 -41.66 16.26
C LEU A 311 11.76 -40.70 16.79
N SER A 312 11.81 -39.47 16.26
CA SER A 312 12.87 -38.52 16.59
C SER A 312 12.98 -38.32 18.10
N ASN A 313 14.23 -38.19 18.58
CA ASN A 313 14.57 -38.00 20.00
C ASN A 313 14.25 -39.19 20.93
N LEU A 314 13.79 -40.34 20.42
CA LEU A 314 13.55 -41.53 21.23
C LEU A 314 14.85 -42.23 21.66
N ASP A 315 14.78 -42.88 22.81
CA ASP A 315 15.86 -43.64 23.41
C ASP A 315 15.63 -45.14 23.25
N PHE A 316 16.48 -45.76 22.44
CA PHE A 316 16.59 -47.19 22.16
C PHE A 316 17.86 -47.79 22.76
N SER A 317 18.47 -47.12 23.74
CA SER A 317 19.69 -47.61 24.39
C SER A 317 19.46 -48.96 25.08
N HIS A 318 20.47 -49.81 25.03
CA HIS A 318 20.49 -51.15 25.63
C HIS A 318 19.50 -52.19 25.08
N TYR A 319 18.72 -51.85 24.04
CA TYR A 319 17.89 -52.86 23.38
C TYR A 319 18.74 -53.84 22.57
N HIS A 320 18.32 -55.11 22.60
CA HIS A 320 18.73 -56.08 21.61
C HIS A 320 17.66 -56.10 20.50
N ILE A 321 17.93 -55.45 19.38
CA ILE A 321 17.02 -55.29 18.26
C ILE A 321 17.09 -56.54 17.39
N ASP A 322 15.96 -57.23 17.23
CA ASP A 322 15.86 -58.45 16.39
C ASP A 322 15.98 -58.11 14.90
N PRO A 323 16.57 -58.98 14.06
CA PRO A 323 16.58 -58.86 12.59
C PRO A 323 15.22 -58.57 11.96
N ARG A 324 14.13 -59.10 12.53
CA ARG A 324 12.76 -58.92 12.04
C ARG A 324 12.15 -57.56 12.40
N SER A 325 12.91 -56.69 13.08
CA SER A 325 12.47 -55.33 13.38
C SER A 325 12.35 -54.51 12.10
N CYS A 326 11.47 -53.51 12.09
CA CYS A 326 11.23 -52.66 10.94
C CYS A 326 11.13 -51.19 11.37
N PHE A 327 12.03 -50.36 10.82
CA PHE A 327 12.04 -48.90 10.93
C PHE A 327 11.80 -48.23 9.56
N LYS A 328 11.29 -48.98 8.59
CA LYS A 328 11.11 -48.51 7.21
C LYS A 328 10.24 -47.25 7.17
N ASP A 329 10.69 -46.26 6.40
CA ASP A 329 10.00 -44.97 6.22
C ASP A 329 9.73 -44.24 7.55
N SER A 330 10.58 -44.42 8.56
CA SER A 330 10.50 -43.74 9.84
C SER A 330 11.59 -42.70 10.02
N TYR A 331 11.29 -41.67 10.79
CA TYR A 331 12.21 -40.57 11.05
C TYR A 331 12.94 -40.79 12.38
N LEU A 332 14.26 -40.99 12.32
CA LEU A 332 15.11 -41.38 13.44
C LEU A 332 16.04 -40.27 13.95
N GLU A 333 15.91 -39.04 13.46
CA GLU A 333 16.83 -37.95 13.84
C GLU A 333 16.90 -37.76 15.36
N ASN A 334 18.11 -37.62 15.89
CA ASN A 334 18.42 -37.51 17.33
C ASN A 334 18.01 -38.71 18.20
N CYS A 335 17.69 -39.88 17.62
CA CYS A 335 17.50 -41.09 18.41
C CYS A 335 18.79 -41.52 19.11
N LYS A 336 18.66 -42.08 20.31
CA LYS A 336 19.76 -42.64 21.10
C LYS A 336 19.75 -44.16 21.01
N PHE A 337 20.90 -44.74 20.71
CA PHE A 337 21.10 -46.19 20.61
C PHE A 337 22.34 -46.61 21.41
N TYR A 338 22.55 -46.02 22.59
CA TYR A 338 23.73 -46.32 23.40
C TYR A 338 23.76 -47.80 23.78
N ASP A 339 24.87 -48.47 23.50
CA ASP A 339 25.04 -49.93 23.73
C ASP A 339 23.91 -50.81 23.15
N ALA A 340 23.21 -50.33 22.11
CA ALA A 340 22.18 -51.12 21.44
C ALA A 340 22.82 -52.19 20.56
N ARG A 341 22.26 -53.41 20.58
CA ARG A 341 22.72 -54.52 19.74
C ARG A 341 21.76 -54.74 18.61
N PHE A 342 22.21 -54.61 17.38
CA PHE A 342 21.37 -54.89 16.23
C PHE A 342 21.68 -56.30 15.72
N GLY A 343 20.70 -57.19 15.71
CA GLY A 343 20.67 -58.28 14.73
C GLY A 343 20.03 -57.70 13.47
N PHE A 344 20.67 -57.74 12.31
CA PHE A 344 20.07 -57.23 11.08
C PHE A 344 19.48 -58.36 10.24
N ASP A 345 18.39 -58.04 9.54
CA ASP A 345 18.09 -58.45 8.17
C ASP A 345 17.04 -57.44 7.68
N PHE A 346 17.46 -56.23 7.34
CA PHE A 346 16.52 -55.35 6.65
C PHE A 346 16.60 -55.67 5.16
N ASP A 347 15.49 -56.14 4.61
CA ASP A 347 15.24 -56.14 3.16
C ASP A 347 15.38 -54.73 2.53
N HIS A 348 15.55 -53.66 3.34
CA HIS A 348 15.52 -52.25 2.92
C HIS A 348 16.54 -51.40 3.70
N GLN A 349 17.06 -50.33 3.07
CA GLN A 349 17.96 -49.37 3.72
C GLN A 349 17.27 -48.61 4.86
N VAL A 350 17.93 -48.51 6.02
CA VAL A 350 17.50 -47.67 7.17
C VAL A 350 18.42 -46.46 7.28
N ASP A 351 17.82 -45.29 7.50
CA ASP A 351 18.52 -44.01 7.59
C ASP A 351 18.80 -43.65 9.06
N PHE A 352 20.05 -43.78 9.49
CA PHE A 352 20.53 -43.42 10.84
C PHE A 352 21.24 -42.06 10.86
N THR A 353 21.00 -41.21 9.86
CA THR A 353 21.55 -39.85 9.80
C THR A 353 21.21 -39.06 11.07
N TYR A 354 22.22 -38.40 11.66
CA TYR A 354 22.11 -37.63 12.91
C TYR A 354 21.58 -38.42 14.14
N THR A 355 21.89 -39.72 14.24
CA THR A 355 21.60 -40.53 15.44
C THR A 355 22.81 -40.63 16.38
N TYR A 356 22.58 -41.00 17.64
CA TYR A 356 23.63 -41.31 18.61
C TYR A 356 23.82 -42.83 18.70
N LEU A 357 24.93 -43.34 18.18
CA LEU A 357 25.24 -44.78 18.04
C LEU A 357 26.44 -45.21 18.90
N VAL A 358 26.83 -44.44 19.92
CA VAL A 358 28.01 -44.76 20.74
C VAL A 358 27.81 -46.11 21.45
N GLY A 359 28.72 -47.06 21.21
CA GLY A 359 28.64 -48.42 21.77
C GLY A 359 27.64 -49.35 21.06
N ALA A 360 26.94 -48.86 20.04
CA ALA A 360 26.03 -49.69 19.25
C ALA A 360 26.81 -50.72 18.41
N THR A 361 26.30 -51.94 18.32
CA THR A 361 26.92 -53.01 17.51
C THR A 361 26.01 -53.47 16.38
N PHE A 362 26.62 -53.64 15.21
CA PHE A 362 26.02 -54.05 13.95
C PHE A 362 26.70 -55.33 13.46
N PRO A 363 25.99 -56.25 12.79
CA PRO A 363 26.61 -57.44 12.25
C PRO A 363 27.51 -57.08 11.04
N LYS A 364 28.60 -57.82 10.88
CA LYS A 364 29.47 -57.74 9.70
C LYS A 364 28.71 -58.06 8.43
N GLU A 365 29.08 -57.37 7.35
CA GLU A 365 28.56 -57.64 6.01
C GLU A 365 28.87 -59.09 5.58
N GLY A 366 27.92 -59.74 4.92
CA GLY A 366 28.04 -61.13 4.44
C GLY A 366 27.72 -62.19 5.49
N THR A 367 27.27 -61.80 6.68
CA THR A 367 26.76 -62.74 7.70
C THR A 367 25.29 -63.11 7.40
N ASN A 368 24.78 -64.17 8.04
CA ASN A 368 23.36 -64.53 7.97
C ASN A 368 22.44 -63.39 8.46
N ASN A 369 23.00 -62.40 9.16
CA ASN A 369 22.31 -61.24 9.70
C ASN A 369 22.66 -59.94 8.95
N ARG A 370 23.32 -59.99 7.77
CA ARG A 370 23.56 -58.82 6.91
C ARG A 370 23.96 -59.26 5.52
N ALA A 371 23.02 -59.19 4.57
CA ALA A 371 23.29 -59.45 3.16
C ALA A 371 24.39 -58.50 2.62
N SER A 372 25.17 -58.99 1.66
CA SER A 372 26.19 -58.15 1.01
C SER A 372 25.53 -57.06 0.16
N GLY A 373 26.04 -55.83 0.26
CA GLY A 373 25.49 -54.65 -0.43
C GLY A 373 24.45 -53.84 0.35
N VAL A 374 24.08 -54.22 1.57
CA VAL A 374 23.21 -53.38 2.43
C VAL A 374 24.04 -52.24 3.05
N GLU A 375 23.84 -51.04 2.52
CA GLU A 375 24.45 -49.80 3.03
C GLU A 375 23.65 -49.21 4.19
N ILE A 376 24.32 -48.93 5.30
CA ILE A 376 23.75 -48.21 6.44
C ILE A 376 24.14 -46.73 6.30
N LYS A 377 23.14 -45.84 6.16
CA LYS A 377 23.39 -44.40 6.12
C LYS A 377 23.58 -43.88 7.54
N MET A 378 24.75 -43.31 7.80
CA MET A 378 25.13 -42.78 9.13
C MET A 378 25.68 -41.35 9.03
N ASP A 379 25.30 -40.60 8.00
CA ASP A 379 25.80 -39.24 7.79
C ASP A 379 25.49 -38.36 9.01
N GLY A 380 26.51 -37.72 9.59
CA GLY A 380 26.35 -36.90 10.79
C GLY A 380 25.95 -37.65 12.07
N ALA A 381 25.96 -38.99 12.08
CA ALA A 381 25.75 -39.78 13.29
C ALA A 381 26.95 -39.66 14.25
N ILE A 382 26.69 -39.75 15.55
CA ILE A 382 27.71 -39.71 16.60
C ILE A 382 28.09 -41.15 16.97
N LEU A 383 29.33 -41.53 16.67
CA LEU A 383 29.86 -42.90 16.81
C LEU A 383 30.86 -43.01 17.98
N SER A 384 31.23 -44.22 18.35
CA SER A 384 32.37 -44.49 19.26
C SER A 384 33.71 -44.10 18.63
N GLU A 385 34.75 -43.87 19.45
CA GLU A 385 36.09 -43.45 19.00
C GLU A 385 36.68 -44.35 17.91
N ASN A 386 36.39 -45.66 17.97
CA ASN A 386 36.66 -46.61 16.90
C ASN A 386 35.34 -47.07 16.26
N ALA A 387 35.11 -46.70 15.00
CA ALA A 387 33.95 -47.16 14.23
C ALA A 387 34.08 -48.65 13.82
N GLU A 388 35.30 -49.20 13.76
CA GLU A 388 35.53 -50.62 13.46
C GLU A 388 34.95 -51.56 14.54
N ASP A 389 34.98 -51.12 15.80
CA ASP A 389 34.43 -51.87 16.94
C ASP A 389 32.89 -51.99 16.89
N MET A 390 32.23 -51.17 16.07
CA MET A 390 30.79 -51.25 15.84
C MET A 390 30.40 -52.45 14.97
N PHE A 391 31.34 -53.06 14.24
CA PHE A 391 31.10 -54.22 13.40
C PHE A 391 31.91 -55.43 13.91
N PRO A 392 31.56 -56.04 15.05
CA PRO A 392 32.30 -57.15 15.64
C PRO A 392 32.27 -58.45 14.83
#